data_AF-A0A950WCC9-F1
#
_entry.id   AF-A0A950WCC9-F1
#
_cell.length_a   1.000
_cell.length_b   1.000
_cell.length_c   1.000
_cell.angle_alpha   90.00
_cell.angle_beta   90.00
_cell.angle_gamma   90.00
#
_symmetry.space_group_name_H-M   'P 1'
#
loop_
_entity.id
_entity.type
_entity.pdbx_description
1 polymer ?
#
loop_
_entity_poly.entity_id
_entity_poly.type
_entity_poly.pdbx_seq_one_letter_code
_entity_poly.pdbx_strand_id
1 'polypeptide(L)'
;RFVTHRIMGAGHPRMGFELDTYTAAEPAHFVVDESYIKRKEPVNDVQVWAVGQAANLVKRMDALLTHPPKGVQPELVLFDCAACHHTINQIRWRPRASTGLAPGTVKLDDANAVMLRVIAVRVAPAAAKSLAESMLALHRATTEDWKAVVHEATEVRRLAIELQNLLSNHQFSRDDMRALAEAVIAVGLTGDDTDFPGAEQATMALGAIASAISSPMMPDRLTAEQTKTMNNALRGLYKSISEAESYRPEAFVSALKDFQKTIPQ
;
A
#
# COMPACT_ATOMS: atom_id res chain seq x y z
N ARG A 1 1.00 17.45 11.23
CA ARG A 1 2.43 17.76 11.51
C ARG A 1 3.27 16.62 10.94
N PHE A 2 4.44 16.90 10.36
CA PHE A 2 5.31 15.86 9.80
C PHE A 2 6.08 15.14 10.92
N VAL A 3 6.12 13.81 10.88
CA VAL A 3 6.89 12.98 11.83
C VAL A 3 8.27 12.77 11.24
N THR A 4 9.30 13.22 11.95
CA THR A 4 10.70 13.10 11.51
C THR A 4 11.35 11.85 12.11
N HIS A 5 12.46 11.40 11.51
CA HIS A 5 13.27 10.31 12.05
C HIS A 5 13.78 10.61 13.47
N ARG A 6 14.01 11.89 13.83
CA ARG A 6 14.36 12.29 15.20
C ARG A 6 13.27 11.94 16.22
N ILE A 7 12.00 12.10 15.85
CA ILE A 7 10.88 11.74 16.70
C ILE A 7 10.82 10.21 16.85
N MET A 8 11.00 9.47 15.76
CA MET A 8 11.05 8.01 15.82
C MET A 8 12.21 7.48 16.67
N GLY A 9 13.39 8.07 16.54
CA GLY A 9 14.55 7.76 17.37
C GLY A 9 14.35 8.06 18.86
N ALA A 10 13.34 8.87 19.22
CA ALA A 10 12.93 9.08 20.61
C ALA A 10 11.96 8.00 21.14
N GLY A 11 11.70 6.94 20.36
CA GLY A 11 10.84 5.81 20.73
C GLY A 11 9.42 5.87 20.16
N HIS A 12 9.12 6.82 19.26
CA HIS A 12 7.83 6.82 18.56
C HIS A 12 7.81 5.80 17.42
N PRO A 13 6.78 4.94 17.32
CA PRO A 13 6.74 3.91 16.29
C PRO A 13 6.57 4.50 14.89
N ARG A 14 6.94 3.72 13.87
CA ARG A 14 6.51 3.99 12.49
C ARG A 14 4.98 4.00 12.45
N MET A 15 4.40 4.97 11.76
CA MET A 15 2.96 4.96 11.50
C MET A 15 2.68 4.03 10.32
N GLY A 16 2.25 2.80 10.60
CA GLY A 16 1.53 1.99 9.62
C GLY A 16 0.14 2.62 9.45
N PHE A 17 -0.12 3.21 8.28
CA PHE A 17 -1.39 3.87 8.00
C PHE A 17 -1.96 3.39 6.68
N GLU A 18 -3.24 3.10 6.70
CA GLU A 18 -4.06 2.81 5.54
C GLU A 18 -5.46 3.38 5.86
N LEU A 19 -6.04 4.13 4.93
CA LEU A 19 -7.20 4.98 5.19
C LEU A 19 -8.45 4.15 5.52
N ASP A 20 -8.69 3.07 4.78
CA ASP A 20 -9.86 2.21 5.00
C ASP A 20 -9.73 1.46 6.32
N THR A 21 -8.57 0.85 6.57
CA THR A 21 -8.24 0.13 7.81
C THR A 21 -8.41 1.03 9.04
N TYR A 22 -7.93 2.27 8.98
CA TYR A 22 -8.10 3.23 10.06
C TYR A 22 -9.56 3.66 10.22
N THR A 23 -10.27 3.88 9.12
CA THR A 23 -11.71 4.23 9.13
C THR A 23 -12.56 3.11 9.73
N ALA A 24 -12.20 1.86 9.48
CA ALA A 24 -12.89 0.68 10.03
C ALA A 24 -12.55 0.41 11.50
N ALA A 25 -11.34 0.75 11.95
CA ALA A 25 -10.90 0.52 13.33
C ALA A 25 -11.45 1.54 14.33
N GLU A 26 -11.68 2.78 13.89
CA GLU A 26 -12.21 3.85 14.73
C GLU A 26 -13.75 3.87 14.73
N PRO A 27 -14.41 4.29 15.84
CA PRO A 27 -15.85 4.44 15.86
C PRO A 27 -16.35 5.43 14.81
N ALA A 28 -17.20 4.97 13.90
CA ALA A 28 -17.83 5.85 12.92
C ALA A 28 -18.72 6.90 13.64
N HIS A 29 -18.47 8.18 13.38
CA HIS A 29 -19.33 9.28 13.84
C HIS A 29 -20.55 9.49 12.92
N PHE A 30 -20.82 8.56 12.02
CA PHE A 30 -21.94 8.58 11.08
C PHE A 30 -22.57 7.19 11.00
N VAL A 31 -23.85 7.15 10.61
CA VAL A 31 -24.55 5.90 10.30
C VAL A 31 -24.90 5.92 8.82
N VAL A 32 -24.54 4.86 8.11
CA VAL A 32 -24.90 4.67 6.69
C VAL A 32 -26.31 4.09 6.62
N ASP A 33 -27.31 4.94 6.87
CA ASP A 33 -28.73 4.61 6.71
C ASP A 33 -29.27 5.04 5.34
N GLU A 34 -30.55 4.76 5.06
CA GLU A 34 -31.19 5.18 3.80
C GLU A 34 -31.09 6.69 3.56
N SER A 35 -31.12 7.50 4.62
CA SER A 35 -31.03 8.96 4.52
C SER A 35 -29.61 9.40 4.12
N TYR A 36 -28.60 8.71 4.63
CA TYR A 36 -27.20 8.91 4.27
C TYR A 36 -27.00 8.58 2.79
N ILE A 37 -27.43 7.39 2.37
CA ILE A 37 -27.27 6.90 0.99
C ILE A 37 -27.98 7.82 0.00
N LYS A 38 -29.20 8.28 0.30
CA LYS A 38 -29.93 9.24 -0.54
C LYS A 38 -29.21 10.58 -0.72
N ARG A 39 -28.39 10.99 0.26
CA ARG A 39 -27.66 12.28 0.24
C ARG A 39 -26.23 12.18 -0.28
N LYS A 40 -25.55 11.06 -0.06
CA LYS A 40 -24.09 10.92 -0.21
C LYS A 40 -23.64 9.72 -1.04
N GLU A 41 -24.59 8.94 -1.56
CA GLU A 41 -24.35 7.65 -2.21
C GLU A 41 -23.75 6.60 -1.23
N PRO A 42 -23.79 5.29 -1.57
CA PRO A 42 -23.13 4.26 -0.77
C PRO A 42 -21.61 4.50 -0.68
N VAL A 43 -21.04 4.36 0.52
CA VAL A 43 -19.58 4.34 0.68
C VAL A 43 -19.06 2.98 0.23
N ASN A 44 -18.05 2.97 -0.63
CA ASN A 44 -17.38 1.76 -1.07
C ASN A 44 -15.97 1.71 -0.45
N ASP A 45 -15.76 0.81 0.51
CA ASP A 45 -14.51 0.65 1.27
C ASP A 45 -13.28 0.46 0.35
N VAL A 46 -13.43 -0.28 -0.76
CA VAL A 46 -12.34 -0.45 -1.76
C VAL A 46 -12.01 0.87 -2.45
N GLN A 47 -13.01 1.72 -2.69
CA GLN A 47 -12.78 3.05 -3.24
C GLN A 47 -12.05 3.93 -2.23
N VAL A 48 -12.43 3.88 -0.94
CA VAL A 48 -11.75 4.61 0.13
C VAL A 48 -10.29 4.17 0.25
N TRP A 49 -10.03 2.87 0.25
CA TRP A 49 -8.68 2.29 0.20
C TRP A 49 -7.90 2.84 -1.01
N ALA A 50 -8.48 2.74 -2.22
CA ALA A 50 -7.82 3.15 -3.45
C ALA A 50 -7.46 4.64 -3.49
N VAL A 51 -8.40 5.51 -3.09
CA VAL A 51 -8.18 6.96 -2.97
C VAL A 51 -7.14 7.24 -1.86
N GLY A 52 -7.16 6.48 -0.78
CA GLY A 52 -6.20 6.54 0.31
C GLY A 52 -4.75 6.30 -0.15
N GLN A 53 -4.52 5.33 -1.02
CA GLN A 53 -3.19 5.05 -1.59
C GLN A 53 -2.65 6.24 -2.41
N ALA A 54 -3.51 6.85 -3.24
CA ALA A 54 -3.15 8.03 -4.01
C ALA A 54 -2.87 9.24 -3.11
N ALA A 55 -3.74 9.50 -2.14
CA ALA A 55 -3.57 10.61 -1.19
C ALA A 55 -2.30 10.46 -0.34
N ASN A 56 -1.98 9.23 0.11
CA ASN A 56 -0.74 8.94 0.82
C ASN A 56 0.48 9.30 -0.04
N LEU A 57 0.52 8.84 -1.30
CA LEU A 57 1.64 9.11 -2.20
C LEU A 57 1.83 10.61 -2.46
N VAL A 58 0.74 11.37 -2.63
CA VAL A 58 0.80 12.84 -2.72
C VAL A 58 1.47 13.43 -1.47
N LYS A 59 1.08 13.00 -0.27
CA LYS A 59 1.67 13.48 0.99
C LYS A 59 3.12 13.04 1.17
N ARG A 60 3.50 11.86 0.69
CA ARG A 60 4.88 11.37 0.71
C ARG A 60 5.76 12.23 -0.20
N MET A 61 5.28 12.58 -1.40
CA MET A 61 6.01 13.47 -2.31
C MET A 61 6.05 14.91 -1.80
N ASP A 62 4.97 15.44 -1.23
CA ASP A 62 4.97 16.74 -0.52
C ASP A 62 6.06 16.75 0.56
N ALA A 63 6.17 15.69 1.36
CA ALA A 63 7.17 15.57 2.41
C ALA A 63 8.60 15.52 1.85
N LEU A 64 8.84 14.73 0.79
CA LEU A 64 10.13 14.64 0.12
C LEU A 64 10.57 16.00 -0.46
N LEU A 65 9.65 16.73 -1.10
CA LEU A 65 9.93 18.05 -1.68
C LEU A 65 10.19 19.13 -0.61
N THR A 66 9.57 19.02 0.56
CA THR A 66 9.65 20.03 1.64
C THR A 66 10.73 19.74 2.69
N HIS A 67 11.30 18.53 2.70
CA HIS A 67 12.33 18.10 3.65
C HIS A 67 13.59 17.64 2.90
N PRO A 68 14.30 18.56 2.21
CA PRO A 68 15.54 18.21 1.54
C PRO A 68 16.61 17.74 2.56
N PRO A 69 17.63 16.99 2.10
CA PRO A 69 18.73 16.55 2.94
C PRO A 69 19.38 17.71 3.70
N LYS A 70 19.75 17.46 4.96
CA LYS A 70 20.50 18.40 5.78
C LYS A 70 21.94 17.92 5.85
N GLY A 71 22.79 18.45 4.97
CA GLY A 71 24.14 17.91 4.76
C GLY A 71 24.07 16.58 4.01
N VAL A 72 24.77 15.56 4.52
CA VAL A 72 24.80 14.22 3.90
C VAL A 72 23.60 13.34 4.27
N GLN A 73 22.79 13.76 5.25
CA GLN A 73 21.71 12.92 5.79
C GLN A 73 20.35 13.35 5.21
N PRO A 74 19.65 12.47 4.47
CA PRO A 74 18.26 12.70 4.11
C PRO A 74 17.35 12.47 5.33
N GLU A 75 16.09 12.90 5.22
CA GLU A 75 15.07 12.59 6.22
C GLU A 75 14.64 11.11 6.11
N LEU A 76 15.24 10.27 6.97
CA LEU A 76 15.16 8.80 6.90
C LEU A 76 13.75 8.23 7.06
N VAL A 77 12.79 8.98 7.63
CA VAL A 77 11.39 8.52 7.74
C VAL A 77 10.70 8.33 6.38
N LEU A 78 11.28 8.87 5.31
CA LEU A 78 10.81 8.71 3.93
C LEU A 78 11.33 7.43 3.27
N PHE A 79 12.21 6.70 3.97
CA PHE A 79 12.86 5.48 3.50
C PHE A 79 12.32 4.26 4.25
N ASP A 80 12.53 3.08 3.67
CA ASP A 80 12.11 1.82 4.26
C ASP A 80 12.95 1.50 5.52
N CYS A 81 12.35 1.71 6.70
CA CYS A 81 13.03 1.43 7.97
C CYS A 81 13.44 -0.05 8.10
N ALA A 82 12.66 -0.98 7.54
CA ALA A 82 12.92 -2.41 7.62
C ALA A 82 14.07 -2.85 6.69
N ALA A 83 14.55 -1.97 5.81
CA ALA A 83 15.77 -2.20 5.03
C ALA A 83 17.05 -2.12 5.90
N CYS A 84 16.99 -1.43 7.05
CA CYS A 84 18.13 -1.31 7.98
C CYS A 84 17.84 -1.91 9.37
N HIS A 85 16.60 -1.84 9.85
CA HIS A 85 16.18 -2.31 11.17
C HIS A 85 15.67 -3.75 11.13
N HIS A 86 16.58 -4.67 10.81
CA HIS A 86 16.38 -6.11 10.92
C HIS A 86 17.66 -6.78 11.43
N THR A 87 17.59 -8.06 11.79
CA THR A 87 18.78 -8.82 12.20
C THR A 87 19.80 -8.86 11.06
N ILE A 88 21.03 -8.42 11.31
CA ILE A 88 22.11 -8.36 10.29
C ILE A 88 22.48 -9.74 9.72
N ASN A 89 22.31 -10.80 10.51
CA ASN A 89 22.57 -12.18 10.08
C ASN A 89 21.47 -12.75 9.18
N GLN A 90 20.38 -12.03 8.96
CA GLN A 90 19.30 -12.44 8.07
C GLN A 90 19.43 -11.70 6.74
N ILE A 91 19.88 -12.40 5.70
CA ILE A 91 19.92 -11.88 4.33
C ILE A 91 18.48 -11.79 3.82
N ARG A 92 17.93 -10.57 3.78
CA ARG A 92 16.57 -10.30 3.28
C ARG A 92 16.55 -9.65 1.90
N TRP A 93 17.67 -9.08 1.45
CA TRP A 93 17.73 -8.38 0.16
C TRP A 93 17.38 -9.32 -1.00
N ARG A 94 16.54 -8.82 -1.91
CA ARG A 94 16.21 -9.45 -3.19
C ARG A 94 16.20 -8.39 -4.29
N PRO A 95 16.56 -8.76 -5.53
CA PRO A 95 16.45 -7.83 -6.65
C PRO A 95 14.98 -7.49 -6.89
N ARG A 96 14.70 -6.20 -7.09
CA ARG A 96 13.36 -5.67 -7.32
C ARG A 96 13.35 -4.83 -8.58
N ALA A 97 12.71 -5.33 -9.63
CA ALA A 97 12.71 -4.67 -10.95
C ALA A 97 12.05 -3.28 -10.91
N SER A 98 11.03 -3.11 -10.05
CA SER A 98 10.31 -1.84 -9.88
C SER A 98 11.13 -0.73 -9.20
N THR A 99 12.28 -1.04 -8.59
CA THR A 99 13.21 -0.03 -8.05
C THR A 99 14.52 0.03 -8.83
N GLY A 100 14.97 -1.10 -9.37
CA GLY A 100 16.26 -1.19 -10.06
C GLY A 100 17.47 -0.94 -9.14
N LEU A 101 17.30 -1.04 -7.82
CA LEU A 101 18.35 -0.74 -6.85
C LEU A 101 19.25 -1.95 -6.57
N ALA A 102 20.55 -1.69 -6.39
CA ALA A 102 21.55 -2.68 -6.01
C ALA A 102 21.51 -2.99 -4.49
N PRO A 103 22.05 -4.14 -4.05
CA PRO A 103 22.23 -4.43 -2.62
C PRO A 103 22.95 -3.29 -1.88
N GLY A 104 22.52 -3.00 -0.65
CA GLY A 104 23.10 -1.95 0.18
C GLY A 104 22.58 -0.54 -0.08
N THR A 105 21.68 -0.36 -1.05
CA THR A 105 21.03 0.94 -1.29
C THR A 105 19.85 1.14 -0.35
N VAL A 106 19.71 2.34 0.21
CA VAL A 106 18.53 2.72 1.01
C VAL A 106 17.38 3.04 0.06
N LYS A 107 16.31 2.24 0.11
CA LYS A 107 15.12 2.38 -0.74
C LYS A 107 14.13 3.35 -0.11
N LEU A 108 13.46 4.18 -0.92
CA LEU A 108 12.29 4.94 -0.44
C LEU A 108 11.21 3.98 0.06
N ASP A 109 10.46 4.38 1.08
CA ASP A 109 9.28 3.62 1.50
C ASP A 109 8.16 3.85 0.49
N ASP A 110 8.00 2.88 -0.42
CA ASP A 110 7.15 2.97 -1.59
C ASP A 110 5.99 1.97 -1.62
N ALA A 111 5.71 1.29 -0.50
CA ALA A 111 4.66 0.26 -0.42
C ALA A 111 3.29 0.79 -0.87
N ASN A 112 2.92 2.03 -0.51
CA ASN A 112 1.69 2.67 -1.00
C ASN A 112 1.72 2.97 -2.51
N ALA A 113 2.88 3.27 -3.09
CA ALA A 113 3.02 3.47 -4.53
C ALA A 113 2.84 2.15 -5.30
N VAL A 114 3.27 1.03 -4.73
CA VAL A 114 3.03 -0.31 -5.28
C VAL A 114 1.54 -0.62 -5.31
N MET A 115 0.83 -0.40 -4.19
CA MET A 115 -0.61 -0.61 -4.13
C MET A 115 -1.34 0.29 -5.14
N LEU A 116 -0.97 1.58 -5.21
CA LEU A 116 -1.54 2.50 -6.19
C LEU A 116 -1.31 2.03 -7.63
N ARG A 117 -0.12 1.51 -7.96
CA ARG A 117 0.17 0.94 -9.28
C ARG A 117 -0.71 -0.28 -9.56
N VAL A 118 -0.87 -1.19 -8.61
CA VAL A 118 -1.77 -2.37 -8.75
C VAL A 118 -3.19 -1.93 -9.10
N ILE A 119 -3.69 -0.92 -8.39
CA ILE A 119 -5.02 -0.36 -8.63
C ILE A 119 -5.11 0.30 -10.00
N ALA A 120 -4.11 1.13 -10.33
CA ALA A 120 -4.05 1.86 -11.59
C ALA A 120 -3.99 0.92 -12.80
N VAL A 121 -3.32 -0.23 -12.71
CA VAL A 121 -3.30 -1.22 -13.81
C VAL A 121 -4.71 -1.66 -14.19
N ARG A 122 -5.63 -1.76 -13.23
CA ARG A 122 -7.02 -2.14 -13.48
C ARG A 122 -7.87 -0.98 -14.02
N VAL A 123 -7.70 0.22 -13.45
CA VAL A 123 -8.61 1.37 -13.70
C VAL A 123 -8.09 2.31 -14.79
N ALA A 124 -6.78 2.56 -14.83
CA ALA A 124 -6.13 3.53 -15.71
C ALA A 124 -4.74 3.03 -16.18
N PRO A 125 -4.68 2.04 -17.09
CA PRO A 125 -3.42 1.35 -17.43
C PRO A 125 -2.30 2.27 -17.95
N ALA A 126 -2.66 3.32 -18.69
CA ALA A 126 -1.69 4.30 -19.18
C ALA A 126 -1.04 5.09 -18.02
N ALA A 127 -1.84 5.60 -17.08
CA ALA A 127 -1.34 6.28 -15.88
C ALA A 127 -0.55 5.33 -14.97
N ALA A 128 -0.94 4.05 -14.90
CA ALA A 128 -0.20 3.03 -14.17
C ALA A 128 1.22 2.83 -14.71
N LYS A 129 1.36 2.81 -16.05
CA LYS A 129 2.66 2.72 -16.71
C LYS A 129 3.52 3.96 -16.40
N SER A 130 2.97 5.16 -16.56
CA SER A 130 3.68 6.40 -16.22
C SER A 130 4.11 6.44 -14.76
N LEU A 131 3.24 6.03 -13.83
CA LEU A 131 3.59 5.95 -12.41
C LEU A 131 4.74 4.98 -12.16
N ALA A 132 4.74 3.80 -12.79
CA ALA A 132 5.81 2.83 -12.64
C ALA A 132 7.16 3.36 -13.16
N GLU A 133 7.14 4.04 -14.31
CA GLU A 133 8.34 4.66 -14.90
C GLU A 133 8.89 5.78 -14.01
N SER A 134 8.05 6.69 -13.54
CA SER A 134 8.47 7.79 -12.65
C SER A 134 8.91 7.30 -11.26
N MET A 135 8.29 6.25 -10.71
CA MET A 135 8.75 5.65 -9.45
C MET A 135 10.13 4.98 -9.60
N LEU A 136 10.35 4.27 -10.72
CA LEU A 136 11.66 3.68 -11.02
C LEU A 136 12.74 4.77 -11.17
N ALA A 137 12.42 5.85 -11.87
CA ALA A 137 13.30 7.01 -12.03
C ALA A 137 13.57 7.70 -10.69
N LEU A 138 12.55 7.89 -9.85
CA LEU A 138 12.68 8.46 -8.51
C LEU A 138 13.62 7.64 -7.62
N HIS A 139 13.47 6.31 -7.59
CA HIS A 139 14.37 5.44 -6.83
C HIS A 139 15.82 5.63 -7.28
N ARG A 140 16.10 5.63 -8.58
CA ARG A 140 17.46 5.89 -9.11
C ARG A 140 17.98 7.27 -8.73
N ALA A 141 17.14 8.29 -8.87
CA ALA A 141 17.50 9.67 -8.55
C ALA A 141 17.97 9.84 -7.10
N THR A 142 17.43 9.06 -6.14
CA THR A 142 17.88 9.11 -4.74
C THR A 142 19.34 8.69 -4.53
N THR A 143 19.94 8.02 -5.51
CA THR A 143 21.35 7.58 -5.48
C THR A 143 22.28 8.52 -6.26
N GLU A 144 21.75 9.47 -6.99
CA GLU A 144 22.48 10.30 -7.95
C GLU A 144 22.56 11.76 -7.48
N ASP A 145 21.45 12.49 -7.58
CA ASP A 145 21.42 13.91 -7.22
C ASP A 145 20.03 14.39 -6.78
N TRP A 146 20.01 15.37 -5.88
CA TRP A 146 18.77 15.89 -5.30
C TRP A 146 17.89 16.65 -6.30
N LYS A 147 18.45 17.23 -7.36
CA LYS A 147 17.67 17.94 -8.37
C LYS A 147 16.84 16.95 -9.20
N ALA A 148 17.40 15.79 -9.53
CA ALA A 148 16.68 14.67 -10.13
C ALA A 148 15.57 14.16 -9.18
N VAL A 149 15.84 14.05 -7.87
CA VAL A 149 14.81 13.67 -6.88
C VAL A 149 13.65 14.66 -6.90
N VAL A 150 13.91 15.97 -6.90
CA VAL A 150 12.87 16.99 -6.96
C VAL A 150 12.05 16.89 -8.25
N HIS A 151 12.69 16.65 -9.39
CA HIS A 151 12.01 16.48 -10.67
C HIS A 151 11.06 15.28 -10.64
N GLU A 152 11.57 14.09 -10.32
CA GLU A 152 10.79 12.85 -10.34
C GLU A 152 9.70 12.85 -9.25
N ALA A 153 9.99 13.39 -8.05
CA ALA A 153 8.99 13.51 -6.99
C ALA A 153 7.83 14.43 -7.39
N THR A 154 8.12 15.49 -8.17
CA THR A 154 7.08 16.37 -8.71
C THR A 154 6.17 15.63 -9.71
N GLU A 155 6.75 14.79 -10.56
CA GLU A 155 5.99 14.02 -11.54
C GLU A 155 5.17 12.90 -10.88
N VAL A 156 5.76 12.14 -9.95
CA VAL A 156 5.04 11.14 -9.14
C VAL A 156 3.87 11.78 -8.41
N ARG A 157 4.06 12.98 -7.83
CA ARG A 157 2.98 13.73 -7.18
C ARG A 157 1.86 14.10 -8.15
N ARG A 158 2.20 14.56 -9.36
CA ARG A 158 1.23 14.92 -10.41
C ARG A 158 0.39 13.71 -10.80
N LEU A 159 1.04 12.57 -11.06
CA LEU A 159 0.40 11.30 -11.41
C LEU A 159 -0.48 10.77 -10.27
N ALA A 160 -0.04 10.89 -9.02
CA ALA A 160 -0.84 10.50 -7.86
C ALA A 160 -2.12 11.34 -7.72
N ILE A 161 -2.07 12.66 -7.99
CA ILE A 161 -3.27 13.52 -8.01
C ILE A 161 -4.22 13.13 -9.15
N GLU A 162 -3.67 12.86 -10.33
CA GLU A 162 -4.44 12.39 -11.49
C GLU A 162 -5.18 11.08 -11.17
N LEU A 163 -4.46 10.09 -10.63
CA LEU A 163 -5.04 8.82 -10.19
C LEU A 163 -6.06 9.01 -9.07
N GLN A 164 -5.82 9.89 -8.10
CA GLN A 164 -6.80 10.19 -7.04
C GLN A 164 -8.15 10.62 -7.63
N ASN A 165 -8.14 11.49 -8.64
CA ASN A 165 -9.36 11.95 -9.31
C ASN A 165 -10.04 10.82 -10.09
N LEU A 166 -9.28 10.00 -10.82
CA LEU A 166 -9.83 8.86 -11.57
C LEU A 166 -10.49 7.84 -10.63
N LEU A 167 -9.81 7.48 -9.54
CA LEU A 167 -10.28 6.50 -8.56
C LEU A 167 -11.50 6.99 -7.78
N SER A 168 -11.57 8.29 -7.49
CA SER A 168 -12.74 8.90 -6.84
C SER A 168 -14.01 8.85 -7.71
N ASN A 169 -13.87 8.68 -9.02
CA ASN A 169 -14.99 8.58 -9.96
C ASN A 169 -15.21 7.15 -10.48
N HIS A 170 -14.38 6.18 -10.08
CA HIS A 170 -14.51 4.78 -10.51
C HIS A 170 -15.48 4.02 -9.60
N GLN A 171 -16.45 3.35 -10.19
CA GLN A 171 -17.34 2.43 -9.48
C GLN A 171 -16.71 1.04 -9.43
N PHE A 172 -16.12 0.67 -8.29
CA PHE A 172 -15.48 -0.63 -8.10
C PHE A 172 -16.52 -1.74 -8.04
N SER A 173 -16.50 -2.59 -9.07
CA SER A 173 -17.33 -3.80 -9.17
C SER A 173 -16.72 -4.98 -8.40
N ARG A 174 -17.49 -6.05 -8.23
CA ARG A 174 -16.99 -7.32 -7.67
C ARG A 174 -15.83 -7.89 -8.50
N ASP A 175 -15.90 -7.76 -9.82
CA ASP A 175 -14.83 -8.18 -10.72
C ASP A 175 -13.56 -7.35 -10.52
N ASP A 176 -13.68 -6.04 -10.27
CA ASP A 176 -12.54 -5.21 -9.90
C ASP A 176 -11.91 -5.68 -8.60
N MET A 177 -12.72 -5.91 -7.57
CA MET A 177 -12.23 -6.37 -6.26
C MET A 177 -11.52 -7.74 -6.35
N ARG A 178 -12.08 -8.70 -7.11
CA ARG A 178 -11.42 -9.99 -7.37
C ARG A 178 -10.08 -9.79 -8.06
N ALA A 179 -10.06 -9.05 -9.17
CA ALA A 179 -8.85 -8.80 -9.94
C ALA A 179 -7.77 -8.06 -9.12
N LEU A 180 -8.19 -7.12 -8.26
CA LEU A 180 -7.29 -6.39 -7.37
C LEU A 180 -6.70 -7.31 -6.30
N ALA A 181 -7.50 -8.18 -5.68
CA ALA A 181 -6.99 -9.15 -4.72
C ALA A 181 -5.97 -10.10 -5.36
N GLU A 182 -6.27 -10.61 -6.56
CA GLU A 182 -5.36 -11.45 -7.33
C GLU A 182 -4.06 -10.71 -7.68
N ALA A 183 -4.15 -9.44 -8.09
CA ALA A 183 -2.99 -8.62 -8.44
C ALA A 183 -2.12 -8.28 -7.23
N VAL A 184 -2.70 -7.95 -6.07
CA VAL A 184 -1.95 -7.75 -4.81
C VAL A 184 -1.21 -9.03 -4.41
N ILE A 185 -1.86 -10.19 -4.51
CA ILE A 185 -1.22 -11.47 -4.24
C ILE A 185 -0.09 -11.73 -5.22
N ALA A 186 -0.31 -11.50 -6.53
CA ALA A 186 0.69 -11.71 -7.56
C ALA A 186 1.98 -10.93 -7.28
N VAL A 187 1.88 -9.66 -6.88
CA VAL A 187 3.05 -8.83 -6.49
C VAL A 187 3.86 -9.48 -5.37
N GLY A 188 3.20 -9.99 -4.33
CA GLY A 188 3.85 -10.69 -3.23
C GLY A 188 4.47 -12.04 -3.66
N LEU A 189 3.81 -12.78 -4.56
CA LEU A 189 4.31 -14.06 -5.06
C LEU A 189 5.51 -13.90 -6.01
N THR A 190 5.59 -12.82 -6.79
CA THR A 190 6.73 -12.52 -7.67
C THR A 190 7.92 -11.92 -6.93
N GLY A 191 7.76 -11.55 -5.65
CA GLY A 191 8.82 -10.91 -4.86
C GLY A 191 8.98 -9.41 -5.11
N ASP A 192 8.05 -8.77 -5.84
CA ASP A 192 8.14 -7.35 -6.22
C ASP A 192 7.62 -6.40 -5.12
N ASP A 193 7.32 -6.91 -3.92
CA ASP A 193 7.06 -6.12 -2.68
C ASP A 193 6.95 -7.00 -1.40
N THR A 194 7.92 -7.89 -1.14
CA THR A 194 7.86 -8.80 0.03
C THR A 194 8.59 -8.29 1.27
N ASP A 195 9.08 -7.05 1.25
CA ASP A 195 9.64 -6.39 2.43
C ASP A 195 8.53 -6.13 3.45
N PHE A 196 8.88 -5.86 4.71
CA PHE A 196 7.89 -5.72 5.78
C PHE A 196 6.82 -4.64 5.48
N PRO A 197 7.16 -3.41 5.02
CA PRO A 197 6.13 -2.41 4.68
C PRO A 197 5.22 -2.86 3.52
N GLY A 198 5.78 -3.55 2.53
CA GLY A 198 5.01 -4.12 1.41
C GLY A 198 4.02 -5.18 1.87
N ALA A 199 4.47 -6.09 2.73
CA ALA A 199 3.62 -7.12 3.32
C ALA A 199 2.51 -6.55 4.21
N GLU A 200 2.81 -5.48 4.96
CA GLU A 200 1.83 -4.75 5.77
C GLU A 200 0.75 -4.12 4.88
N GLN A 201 1.14 -3.36 3.85
CA GLN A 201 0.19 -2.73 2.93
C GLN A 201 -0.62 -3.74 2.12
N ALA A 202 0.00 -4.83 1.66
CA ALA A 202 -0.71 -5.91 0.99
C ALA A 202 -1.72 -6.60 1.91
N THR A 203 -1.40 -6.80 3.19
CA THR A 203 -2.34 -7.40 4.16
C THR A 203 -3.53 -6.48 4.42
N MET A 204 -3.29 -5.18 4.61
CA MET A 204 -4.37 -4.20 4.79
C MET A 204 -5.23 -4.07 3.53
N ALA A 205 -4.62 -4.05 2.34
CA ALA A 205 -5.33 -4.05 1.07
C ALA A 205 -6.26 -5.26 0.91
N LEU A 206 -5.75 -6.48 1.18
CA LEU A 206 -6.57 -7.69 1.13
C LEU A 206 -7.67 -7.70 2.19
N GLY A 207 -7.44 -7.06 3.34
CA GLY A 207 -8.45 -6.83 4.37
C GLY A 207 -9.58 -5.90 3.90
N ALA A 208 -9.24 -4.75 3.32
CA ALA A 208 -10.20 -3.80 2.74
C ALA A 208 -11.05 -4.46 1.64
N ILE A 209 -10.39 -5.20 0.74
CA ILE A 209 -11.08 -5.93 -0.33
C ILE A 209 -11.99 -7.03 0.24
N ALA A 210 -11.51 -7.81 1.21
CA ALA A 210 -12.29 -8.85 1.87
C ALA A 210 -13.55 -8.30 2.56
N SER A 211 -13.41 -7.15 3.22
CA SER A 211 -14.52 -6.42 3.84
C SER A 211 -15.56 -6.00 2.79
N ALA A 212 -15.11 -5.33 1.73
CA ALA A 212 -15.97 -4.81 0.69
C ALA A 212 -16.75 -5.93 -0.05
N ILE A 213 -16.09 -7.02 -0.47
CA ILE A 213 -16.76 -8.15 -1.15
C ILE A 213 -17.78 -8.83 -0.21
N SER A 214 -17.55 -8.81 1.10
CA SER A 214 -18.47 -9.40 2.10
C SER A 214 -19.60 -8.45 2.53
N SER A 215 -19.57 -7.19 2.09
CA SER A 215 -20.51 -6.16 2.55
C SER A 215 -21.97 -6.54 2.23
N PRO A 216 -22.92 -6.32 3.16
CA PRO A 216 -24.35 -6.50 2.89
C PRO A 216 -24.89 -5.65 1.73
N MET A 217 -24.21 -4.56 1.39
CA MET A 217 -24.59 -3.68 0.29
C MET A 217 -24.15 -4.20 -1.08
N MET A 218 -23.32 -5.24 -1.13
CA MET A 218 -22.89 -5.86 -2.39
C MET A 218 -23.95 -6.86 -2.89
N PRO A 219 -24.51 -6.67 -4.11
CA PRO A 219 -25.55 -7.55 -4.66
C PRO A 219 -25.14 -9.03 -4.73
N ASP A 220 -23.85 -9.29 -5.00
CA ASP A 220 -23.26 -10.62 -5.16
C ASP A 220 -22.20 -10.91 -4.07
N ARG A 221 -22.51 -10.54 -2.82
CA ARG A 221 -21.64 -10.76 -1.67
C ARG A 221 -21.36 -12.24 -1.39
N LEU A 222 -20.27 -12.49 -0.68
CA LEU A 222 -19.93 -13.84 -0.22
C LEU A 222 -20.98 -14.41 0.74
N THR A 223 -21.12 -15.74 0.72
CA THR A 223 -21.88 -16.48 1.75
C THR A 223 -21.16 -16.37 3.10
N ALA A 224 -21.91 -16.56 4.19
CA ALA A 224 -21.35 -16.51 5.55
C ALA A 224 -20.16 -17.49 5.74
N GLU A 225 -20.21 -18.67 5.12
CA GLU A 225 -19.12 -19.65 5.20
C GLU A 225 -17.89 -19.20 4.38
N GLN A 226 -18.10 -18.65 3.17
CA GLN A 226 -17.01 -18.08 2.37
C GLN A 226 -16.34 -16.90 3.09
N THR A 227 -17.12 -15.99 3.67
CA THR A 227 -16.60 -14.87 4.47
C THR A 227 -15.79 -15.37 5.67
N LYS A 228 -16.29 -16.40 6.37
CA LYS A 228 -15.56 -17.00 7.49
C LYS A 228 -14.23 -17.63 7.06
N THR A 229 -14.22 -18.37 5.95
CA THR A 229 -12.99 -18.98 5.40
C THR A 229 -11.98 -17.91 4.98
N MET A 230 -12.42 -16.87 4.28
CA MET A 230 -11.57 -15.75 3.88
C MET A 230 -11.00 -15.00 5.10
N ASN A 231 -11.82 -14.73 6.12
CA ASN A 231 -11.37 -14.09 7.36
C ASN A 231 -10.37 -14.96 8.15
N ASN A 232 -10.49 -16.29 8.11
CA ASN A 232 -9.51 -17.20 8.69
C ASN A 232 -8.14 -17.08 7.99
N ALA A 233 -8.13 -17.05 6.66
CA ALA A 233 -6.90 -16.87 5.90
C ALA A 233 -6.30 -15.47 6.10
N LEU A 234 -7.12 -14.42 6.19
CA LEU A 234 -6.70 -13.06 6.49
C LEU A 234 -6.00 -12.96 7.85
N ARG A 235 -6.50 -13.67 8.87
CA ARG A 235 -5.81 -13.77 10.18
C ARG A 235 -4.42 -14.41 10.05
N GLY A 236 -4.24 -15.34 9.11
CA GLY A 236 -2.94 -15.90 8.77
C GLY A 236 -1.96 -14.85 8.22
N LEU A 237 -2.44 -13.96 7.35
CA LEU A 237 -1.67 -12.82 6.84
C LEU A 237 -1.25 -11.88 7.98
N TYR A 238 -2.20 -11.41 8.80
CA TYR A 238 -1.90 -10.55 9.95
C TYR A 238 -0.90 -11.19 10.93
N LYS A 239 -1.02 -12.49 11.19
CA LYS A 239 -0.08 -13.22 12.03
C LYS A 239 1.34 -13.25 11.44
N SER A 240 1.47 -13.32 10.12
CA SER A 240 2.79 -13.36 9.46
C SER A 240 3.54 -12.03 9.50
N ILE A 241 2.84 -10.92 9.74
CA ILE A 241 3.39 -9.56 9.79
C ILE A 241 3.29 -8.92 11.20
N SER A 242 2.99 -9.70 12.24
CA SER A 242 2.73 -9.12 13.57
C SER A 242 3.95 -8.45 14.21
N GLU A 243 5.15 -8.85 13.82
CA GLU A 243 6.40 -8.41 14.42
C GLU A 243 7.44 -8.08 13.33
N ALA A 244 7.78 -6.79 13.17
CA ALA A 244 8.73 -6.35 12.14
C ALA A 244 10.12 -6.96 12.29
N GLU A 245 10.59 -7.11 13.54
CA GLU A 245 11.92 -7.64 13.85
C GLU A 245 12.05 -9.12 13.41
N SER A 246 11.03 -9.93 13.74
CA SER A 246 11.03 -11.37 13.44
C SER A 246 10.38 -11.75 12.11
N TYR A 247 9.96 -10.74 11.31
CA TYR A 247 9.33 -10.93 10.02
C TYR A 247 10.13 -11.83 9.07
N ARG A 248 9.44 -12.74 8.39
CA ARG A 248 10.00 -13.65 7.39
C ARG A 248 9.18 -13.60 6.11
N PRO A 249 9.76 -13.13 4.97
CA PRO A 249 9.06 -13.08 3.69
C PRO A 249 8.44 -14.41 3.27
N GLU A 250 9.08 -15.55 3.58
CA GLU A 250 8.59 -16.88 3.22
C GLU A 250 7.29 -17.24 3.93
N ALA A 251 7.15 -16.85 5.20
CA ALA A 251 5.94 -17.08 5.98
C ALA A 251 4.77 -16.25 5.44
N PHE A 252 5.04 -14.99 5.08
CA PHE A 252 4.06 -14.11 4.44
C PHE A 252 3.63 -14.64 3.06
N VAL A 253 4.58 -15.06 2.22
CA VAL A 253 4.28 -15.67 0.90
C VAL A 253 3.45 -16.96 1.05
N SER A 254 3.70 -17.77 2.09
CA SER A 254 2.85 -18.93 2.39
C SER A 254 1.43 -18.51 2.75
N ALA A 255 1.28 -17.50 3.61
CA ALA A 255 -0.03 -16.97 3.99
C ALA A 255 -0.79 -16.35 2.80
N LEU A 256 -0.10 -15.69 1.86
CA LEU A 256 -0.68 -15.20 0.61
C LEU A 256 -1.26 -16.34 -0.24
N LYS A 257 -0.54 -17.45 -0.38
CA LYS A 257 -1.03 -18.64 -1.10
C LYS A 257 -2.26 -19.25 -0.43
N ASP A 258 -2.33 -19.21 0.89
CA ASP A 258 -3.51 -19.69 1.62
C ASP A 258 -4.70 -18.75 1.45
N PHE A 259 -4.48 -17.43 1.48
CA PHE A 259 -5.52 -16.45 1.20
C PHE A 259 -6.03 -16.54 -0.25
N GLN A 260 -5.13 -16.74 -1.23
CA GLN A 260 -5.49 -16.88 -2.64
C GLN A 260 -6.55 -17.95 -2.90
N LYS A 261 -6.50 -19.07 -2.16
CA LYS A 261 -7.47 -20.18 -2.27
C LYS A 261 -8.88 -19.78 -1.85
N THR A 262 -9.03 -18.66 -1.13
CA THR A 262 -10.31 -18.16 -0.63
C THR A 262 -10.97 -17.15 -1.56
N ILE A 263 -10.22 -16.62 -2.54
CA ILE A 263 -10.76 -15.67 -3.50
C ILE A 263 -11.83 -16.38 -4.33
N PRO A 264 -13.07 -15.84 -4.38
CA PRO A 264 -14.13 -16.44 -5.15
C PRO A 264 -13.80 -16.40 -6.64
N GLN A 265 -14.10 -17.50 -7.34
CA GLN A 265 -14.07 -17.57 -8.79
C GLN A 265 -15.15 -16.65 -9.39
#